data_AF-A0A7W1AKJ5-F1
#
_entry.id   AF-A0A7W1AKJ5-F1
#
_cell.length_a   1.000
_cell.length_b   1.000
_cell.length_c   1.000
_cell.angle_alpha   90.00
_cell.angle_beta   90.00
_cell.angle_gamma   90.00
#
_symmetry.space_group_name_H-M   'P 1'
#
loop_
_entity.id
_entity.type
_entity.pdbx_description
1 polymer ?
#
loop_
_entity_poly.entity_id
_entity_poly.type
_entity_poly.pdbx_seq_one_letter_code
_entity_poly.pdbx_strand_id
1 'polypeptide(L)'
;MWLVRASLVLVACSSTPKEPTITKEQQTGMCKPAIDRLGALIGGGDAPLAQQIRGALMDRCMNDKWGLDATDCFTKLPTIDKAADCAKYLTVPQRDGFQQAVEGTAR
;
A
#
# COMPACT_ATOMS: atom_id res chain seq x y z
N MET A 1 38.45 -33.06 41.02
CA MET A 1 38.90 -31.66 40.94
C MET A 1 37.85 -30.88 40.15
N TRP A 2 37.16 -29.93 40.83
CA TRP A 2 36.33 -28.80 40.31
C TRP A 2 35.03 -29.18 39.54
N LEU A 3 33.80 -29.15 40.13
CA LEU A 3 32.94 -27.96 40.39
C LEU A 3 33.12 -26.88 39.29
N VAL A 4 32.10 -26.50 38.53
CA VAL A 4 31.16 -25.43 38.91
C VAL A 4 29.85 -25.53 38.10
N ARG A 5 28.73 -25.48 38.83
CA ARG A 5 27.40 -25.08 38.35
C ARG A 5 27.47 -23.66 37.75
N ALA A 6 27.03 -23.46 36.51
CA ALA A 6 26.68 -22.12 36.03
C ALA A 6 25.20 -22.09 35.65
N SER A 7 24.50 -21.27 36.40
CA SER A 7 23.08 -21.01 36.39
C SER A 7 22.58 -20.41 35.08
N LEU A 8 21.27 -20.60 34.88
CA LEU A 8 20.37 -19.85 34.02
C LEU A 8 20.85 -18.44 33.65
N VAL A 9 20.88 -18.17 32.35
CA VAL A 9 20.45 -16.86 31.84
C VAL A 9 19.22 -17.12 30.99
N LEU A 10 18.06 -16.86 31.59
CA LEU A 10 16.84 -16.55 30.86
C LEU A 10 17.19 -15.39 29.92
N VAL A 11 17.43 -15.69 28.64
CA VAL A 11 17.38 -14.66 27.62
C VAL A 11 15.93 -14.23 27.57
N ALA A 12 15.65 -13.16 28.33
CA ALA A 12 14.42 -12.41 28.26
C ALA A 12 14.03 -12.30 26.78
N CYS A 13 12.78 -12.67 26.47
CA CYS A 13 12.17 -12.48 25.16
C CYS A 13 12.54 -11.08 24.68
N SER A 14 13.52 -11.03 23.78
CA SER A 14 14.01 -9.83 23.14
C SER A 14 12.79 -9.12 22.61
N SER A 15 12.53 -7.94 23.15
CA SER A 15 11.45 -7.06 22.74
C SER A 15 11.49 -7.01 21.23
N THR A 16 10.53 -7.66 20.58
CA THR A 16 10.35 -7.57 19.14
C THR A 16 10.36 -6.08 18.85
N PRO A 17 11.27 -5.55 18.01
CA PRO A 17 11.18 -4.17 17.58
C PRO A 17 9.75 -4.01 17.09
N LYS A 18 8.94 -3.18 17.75
CA LYS A 18 7.65 -2.79 17.19
C LYS A 18 8.04 -2.13 15.88
N GLU A 19 7.89 -2.84 14.77
CA GLU A 19 8.01 -2.25 13.46
C GLU A 19 7.19 -0.96 13.50
N PRO A 20 7.76 0.17 13.04
CA PRO A 20 7.04 1.42 12.99
C PRO A 20 5.79 1.19 12.15
N THR A 21 4.68 0.94 12.85
CA THR A 21 3.39 0.68 12.23
C THR A 21 2.86 2.06 11.88
N ILE A 22 3.02 2.44 10.61
CA ILE A 22 2.37 3.63 10.07
C ILE A 22 0.90 3.63 10.47
N THR A 23 0.44 4.76 11.02
CA THR A 23 -0.94 4.90 11.48
C THR A 23 -1.88 4.91 10.28
N LYS A 24 -3.18 4.66 10.53
CA LYS A 24 -4.20 4.76 9.48
C LYS A 24 -4.19 6.14 8.81
N GLU A 25 -4.00 7.21 9.57
CA GLU A 25 -3.92 8.57 9.05
C GLU A 25 -2.68 8.79 8.20
N GLN A 26 -1.52 8.26 8.61
CA GLN A 26 -0.29 8.31 7.80
C GLN A 26 -0.46 7.55 6.48
N GLN A 27 -1.03 6.34 6.53
CA GLN A 27 -1.31 5.56 5.31
C GLN A 27 -2.30 6.29 4.40
N THR A 28 -3.35 6.90 4.96
CA THR A 28 -4.33 7.68 4.18
C THR A 28 -3.66 8.89 3.51
N GLY A 29 -2.79 9.60 4.24
CA GLY A 29 -2.01 10.72 3.71
C GLY A 29 -1.08 10.32 2.57
N MET A 30 -0.49 9.13 2.62
CA MET A 30 0.33 8.57 1.54
C MET A 30 -0.50 8.12 0.33
N CYS A 31 -1.63 7.44 0.57
CA CYS A 31 -2.46 6.89 -0.49
C CYS A 31 -3.19 7.98 -1.29
N LYS A 32 -3.67 9.03 -0.60
CA LYS A 32 -4.60 10.01 -1.18
C LYS A 32 -4.10 10.67 -2.48
N PRO A 33 -2.87 11.22 -2.57
CA PRO A 33 -2.39 11.85 -3.81
C PRO A 33 -2.35 10.90 -5.00
N ALA A 34 -1.89 9.66 -4.79
CA ALA A 34 -1.85 8.62 -5.79
C ALA A 34 -3.25 8.26 -6.29
N ILE A 35 -4.19 8.09 -5.36
CA ILE A 35 -5.56 7.70 -5.67
C ILE A 35 -6.34 8.82 -6.35
N ASP A 36 -6.15 10.08 -5.93
CA ASP A 36 -6.74 11.23 -6.61
C ASP A 36 -6.24 11.33 -8.07
N ARG A 37 -4.94 11.06 -8.30
CA ARG A 37 -4.36 11.01 -9.65
C ARG A 37 -4.94 9.87 -10.51
N LEU A 38 -4.99 8.66 -9.97
CA LEU A 38 -5.53 7.49 -10.66
C LEU A 38 -7.02 7.65 -10.98
N GLY A 39 -7.81 8.15 -10.04
CA GLY A 39 -9.23 8.43 -10.25
C GLY A 39 -9.48 9.44 -11.37
N ALA A 40 -8.66 10.50 -11.45
CA ALA A 40 -8.75 11.48 -12.54
C ALA A 40 -8.39 10.89 -13.91
N LEU A 41 -7.36 10.03 -13.97
CA LEU A 41 -6.91 9.41 -15.22
C LEU A 41 -7.87 8.35 -15.73
N ILE A 42 -8.39 7.48 -14.85
CA ILE A 42 -9.28 6.37 -15.22
C ILE A 42 -10.70 6.88 -15.45
N GLY A 43 -11.19 7.79 -14.61
CA GLY A 43 -12.55 8.33 -14.72
C GLY A 43 -12.79 9.17 -15.97
N GLY A 44 -11.73 9.59 -16.69
CA GLY A 44 -11.87 10.22 -18.01
C GLY A 44 -12.70 11.50 -18.04
N GLY A 45 -12.88 12.17 -16.90
CA GLY A 45 -13.74 13.35 -16.76
C GLY A 45 -15.17 13.07 -16.25
N ASP A 46 -15.57 11.80 -16.14
CA ASP A 46 -16.80 11.40 -15.45
C ASP A 46 -16.58 11.49 -13.93
N ALA A 47 -17.19 12.50 -13.30
CA ALA A 47 -17.02 12.76 -11.87
C ALA A 47 -17.60 11.63 -10.98
N PRO A 48 -18.81 11.10 -11.22
CA PRO A 48 -19.30 9.90 -10.54
C PRO A 48 -18.35 8.71 -10.63
N LEU A 49 -17.88 8.35 -11.83
CA LEU A 49 -16.98 7.23 -12.04
C LEU A 49 -15.64 7.46 -11.34
N ALA A 50 -15.06 8.66 -11.47
CA ALA A 50 -13.83 9.04 -10.78
C ALA A 50 -13.96 8.94 -9.25
N GLN A 51 -15.14 9.24 -8.69
CA GLN A 51 -15.38 9.09 -7.25
C GLN A 51 -15.45 7.62 -6.83
N GLN A 52 -16.12 6.77 -7.62
CA GLN A 52 -16.19 5.33 -7.35
C GLN A 52 -14.80 4.69 -7.39
N ILE A 53 -14.01 4.99 -8.43
CA ILE A 53 -12.65 4.48 -8.58
C ILE A 53 -11.77 4.93 -7.41
N ARG A 54 -11.89 6.19 -6.97
CA ARG A 54 -11.16 6.69 -5.79
C ARG A 54 -11.51 5.92 -4.53
N GLY A 55 -12.78 5.59 -4.31
CA GLY A 55 -13.22 4.77 -3.18
C GLY A 55 -12.57 3.39 -3.20
N ALA A 56 -12.74 2.66 -4.30
CA ALA A 56 -12.22 1.30 -4.45
C ALA A 56 -10.69 1.23 -4.30
N LEU A 57 -9.97 2.18 -4.92
CA LEU A 57 -8.51 2.23 -4.84
C LEU A 57 -8.00 2.67 -3.46
N MET A 58 -8.71 3.55 -2.77
CA MET A 58 -8.36 3.91 -1.39
C MET A 58 -8.48 2.68 -0.48
N ASP A 59 -9.55 1.91 -0.60
CA ASP A 59 -9.73 0.68 0.18
C ASP A 59 -8.61 -0.32 -0.10
N ARG A 60 -8.21 -0.49 -1.37
CA ARG A 60 -7.05 -1.32 -1.71
C ARG A 60 -5.77 -0.78 -1.08
N CYS A 61 -5.44 0.49 -1.29
CA CYS A 61 -4.19 1.06 -0.78
C CYS A 61 -4.06 0.95 0.75
N MET A 62 -5.17 1.07 1.47
CA MET A 62 -5.24 0.92 2.93
C MET A 62 -5.12 -0.53 3.39
N ASN A 63 -5.89 -1.44 2.77
CA ASN A 63 -5.90 -2.86 3.15
C ASN A 63 -4.59 -3.56 2.77
N ASP A 64 -4.06 -3.22 1.60
CA ASP A 64 -2.87 -3.80 1.04
C ASP A 64 -1.58 -3.15 1.55
N LYS A 65 -1.69 -2.01 2.26
CA LYS A 65 -0.57 -1.21 2.76
C LYS A 65 0.46 -0.91 1.67
N TRP A 66 0.02 -0.21 0.61
CA TRP A 66 0.95 0.18 -0.46
C TRP A 66 2.10 1.01 0.11
N GLY A 67 3.31 0.71 -0.37
CA GLY A 67 4.53 1.40 0.04
C GLY A 67 4.69 2.78 -0.58
N LEU A 68 5.61 3.57 -0.02
CA LEU A 68 5.93 4.93 -0.47
C LEU A 68 6.29 4.98 -1.97
N ASP A 69 7.15 4.07 -2.43
CA ASP A 69 7.60 4.05 -3.83
C ASP A 69 6.45 3.84 -4.82
N ALA A 70 5.51 2.96 -4.48
CA ALA A 70 4.31 2.74 -5.29
C ALA A 70 3.43 4.00 -5.31
N THR A 71 3.15 4.57 -4.13
CA THR A 71 2.31 5.77 -4.02
C THR A 71 2.94 6.99 -4.71
N ASP A 72 4.25 7.18 -4.62
CA ASP A 72 4.97 8.27 -5.28
C ASP A 72 4.94 8.11 -6.80
N CYS A 73 5.18 6.89 -7.30
CA CYS A 73 5.11 6.61 -8.73
C CYS A 73 3.71 6.91 -9.31
N PHE A 74 2.64 6.44 -8.65
CA PHE A 74 1.27 6.69 -9.10
C PHE A 74 0.88 8.17 -9.03
N THR A 75 1.39 8.92 -8.05
CA THR A 75 1.14 10.37 -7.94
C THR A 75 1.67 11.13 -9.16
N LYS A 76 2.80 10.68 -9.73
CA LYS A 76 3.48 11.31 -10.88
C LYS A 76 3.03 10.74 -12.22
N LEU A 77 2.04 9.85 -12.23
CA LEU A 77 1.67 9.10 -13.42
C LEU A 77 1.13 10.03 -14.52
N PRO A 78 1.70 10.08 -15.73
CA PRO A 78 1.27 11.00 -16.78
C PRO A 78 -0.04 10.56 -17.44
N THR A 79 -0.17 9.26 -17.75
CA THR A 79 -1.34 8.64 -18.38
C THR A 79 -1.59 7.26 -17.78
N ILE A 80 -2.81 6.75 -17.90
CA ILE A 80 -3.17 5.46 -17.29
C ILE A 80 -2.39 4.27 -17.88
N ASP A 81 -2.05 4.31 -19.17
CA ASP A 81 -1.27 3.26 -19.85
C ASP A 81 0.12 3.04 -19.23
N LYS A 82 0.60 4.02 -18.46
CA LYS A 82 1.88 3.93 -17.73
C LYS A 82 1.75 3.34 -16.34
N ALA A 83 0.54 3.01 -15.87
CA ALA A 83 0.34 2.46 -14.53
C ALA A 83 1.08 1.13 -14.32
N ALA A 84 1.27 0.35 -15.39
CA ALA A 84 2.06 -0.88 -15.38
C ALA A 84 3.52 -0.63 -14.97
N ASP A 85 4.09 0.53 -15.31
CA ASP A 85 5.48 0.90 -14.95
C ASP A 85 5.63 1.13 -13.44
N CYS A 86 4.55 1.55 -12.77
CA CYS A 86 4.47 1.69 -11.32
C CYS A 86 4.15 0.37 -10.61
N ALA A 87 3.52 -0.59 -11.31
CA ALA A 87 3.12 -1.87 -10.74
C ALA A 87 4.30 -2.74 -10.28
N LYS A 88 5.54 -2.44 -10.70
CA LYS A 88 6.77 -3.08 -10.19
C LYS A 88 7.05 -2.79 -8.70
N TYR A 89 6.51 -1.69 -8.18
CA TYR A 89 6.61 -1.31 -6.76
C TYR A 89 5.53 -1.96 -5.90
N LEU A 90 4.57 -2.64 -6.53
CA LEU A 90 3.55 -3.44 -5.86
C LEU A 90 3.98 -4.90 -5.83
N THR A 91 3.63 -5.61 -4.76
CA THR A 91 3.69 -7.07 -4.76
C THR A 91 2.62 -7.65 -5.69
N VAL A 92 2.75 -8.92 -6.06
CA VAL A 92 1.77 -9.59 -6.95
C VAL A 92 0.33 -9.47 -6.43
N PRO A 93 0.02 -9.79 -5.16
CA PRO A 93 -1.35 -9.64 -4.65
C PRO A 93 -1.88 -8.19 -4.68
N GLN A 94 -1.01 -7.21 -4.47
CA GLN A 94 -1.41 -5.79 -4.48
C GLN A 94 -1.73 -5.32 -5.90
N ARG A 95 -0.95 -5.78 -6.89
CA ARG A 95 -1.21 -5.49 -8.30
C ARG A 95 -2.51 -6.15 -8.78
N ASP A 96 -2.75 -7.39 -8.38
CA ASP A 96 -3.99 -8.11 -8.73
C ASP A 96 -5.21 -7.42 -8.10
N GLY A 97 -5.09 -7.01 -6.83
CA GLY A 97 -6.11 -6.22 -6.12
C GLY A 97 -6.35 -4.85 -6.74
N PHE A 98 -5.30 -4.17 -7.20
CA PHE A 98 -5.40 -2.92 -7.97
C PHE A 98 -6.20 -3.14 -9.25
N GLN A 99 -5.84 -4.15 -10.04
CA GLN A 99 -6.51 -4.43 -11.31
C GLN A 99 -7.99 -4.79 -11.10
N GLN A 100 -8.30 -5.61 -10.09
CA GLN A 100 -9.68 -5.93 -9.71
C GLN A 100 -10.48 -4.69 -9.30
N ALA A 101 -9.87 -3.75 -8.56
CA ALA A 101 -10.54 -2.52 -8.18
C ALA A 101 -10.84 -1.63 -9.41
N VAL A 102 -9.92 -1.54 -10.36
CA VAL A 102 -10.14 -0.76 -11.60
C VAL A 102 -11.22 -1.42 -12.48
N GLU A 103 -11.07 -2.72 -12.77
CA GLU A 103 -11.98 -3.45 -13.66
C GLU A 103 -13.38 -3.62 -13.05
N GLY A 104 -13.46 -3.85 -11.73
CA GLY A 104 -14.73 -4.02 -11.01
C GLY A 104 -15.55 -2.73 -10.93
N THR A 105 -14.88 -1.57 -10.99
CA THR A 105 -15.55 -0.26 -10.95
C THR A 105 -15.90 0.28 -12.34
N ALA A 106 -15.26 -0.25 -13.39
CA ALA A 106 -15.49 0.16 -14.78
C ALA A 106 -16.60 -0.65 -15.50
N ARG A 107 -17.20 -1.62 -14.83
CA ARG A 107 -18.34 -2.42 -15.31
C ARG A 107 -19.66 -1.83 -14.82
#